data_AF-A0A2V5YZN6-F1
#
_entry.id   AF-A0A2V5YZN6-F1
#
_cell.length_a   1.000
_cell.length_b   1.000
_cell.length_c   1.000
_cell.angle_alpha   90.00
_cell.angle_beta   90.00
_cell.angle_gamma   90.00
#
_symmetry.space_group_name_H-M   'P 1'
#
loop_
_entity.id
_entity.type
_entity.pdbx_description
1 polymer ?
#
loop_
_entity_poly.entity_id
_entity_poly.type
_entity_poly.pdbx_seq_one_letter_code
_entity_poly.pdbx_strand_id
1 'polypeptide(L)'
;MPAGSFNLFDTHSNGCASVDPGASGNVAIIDRGVCTFSQKVANAKAAGAIGVLIINNVAGDPIPMARTAGFDDDLPAVMIGLNEGVALRASGATTASAGATFQEFVTPANKDILASFSSQGPTLVDLAAKPDVTSVGVNVLSSCVETDPIDCGEAPWAFLSGTSMSTPHIAGSAAVLLQLHSDWTPAQIKSALVNRADLVVKDSITGTHDVGPTAQGTGRENLSVAADATTWMDPSAASFGKVTVGHPTSLNITLSNPTGSSQMYAVSVTKFTPDTFGGTVPSVFDAGTLTSGDNRITVPGSVTVPANGSTTLTVTVNSGQPLGTVIQGWIDLNSGSDDLHFAYYAQVGQ
;
A
#
# COMPACT_ATOMS: atom_id res chain seq x y z
N MET A 1 3.84 28.39 2.92
CA MET A 1 4.79 29.53 2.87
C MET A 1 4.27 30.53 1.84
N PRO A 2 4.24 31.84 2.12
CA PRO A 2 3.94 32.86 1.10
C PRO A 2 4.97 32.80 -0.04
N ALA A 3 4.61 33.25 -1.23
CA ALA A 3 5.57 33.37 -2.31
C ALA A 3 6.60 34.47 -1.99
N GLY A 4 7.89 34.17 -2.17
CA GLY A 4 8.97 35.10 -1.80
C GLY A 4 10.32 34.41 -1.63
N SER A 5 11.33 35.20 -1.25
CA SER A 5 12.65 34.70 -0.88
C SER A 5 12.84 34.75 0.63
N PHE A 6 13.47 33.73 1.18
CA PHE A 6 13.64 33.53 2.61
C PHE A 6 15.09 33.19 2.90
N ASN A 7 15.64 33.76 3.96
CA ASN A 7 16.90 33.31 4.54
C ASN A 7 16.68 31.97 5.26
N LEU A 8 17.68 31.10 5.19
CA LEU A 8 17.68 29.79 5.81
C LEU A 8 18.62 29.78 7.02
N PHE A 9 18.21 29.10 8.08
CA PHE A 9 19.06 28.80 9.23
C PHE A 9 18.97 27.30 9.55
N ASP A 10 20.06 26.56 9.31
CA ASP A 10 20.11 25.14 9.66
C ASP A 10 20.43 24.95 11.13
N THR A 11 19.51 24.34 11.86
CA THR A 11 19.65 24.12 13.29
C THR A 11 20.55 22.92 13.61
N HIS A 12 20.80 22.04 12.64
CA HIS A 12 21.45 20.73 12.85
C HIS A 12 20.85 19.95 14.04
N SER A 13 19.55 20.08 14.25
CA SER A 13 18.86 19.55 15.41
C SER A 13 17.47 19.02 15.05
N ASN A 14 16.92 18.19 15.93
CA ASN A 14 15.52 17.79 15.87
C ASN A 14 14.55 18.86 16.43
N GLY A 15 15.03 19.98 16.99
CA GLY A 15 14.16 21.06 17.48
C GLY A 15 13.19 20.67 18.62
N CYS A 16 13.39 19.54 19.32
CA CYS A 16 12.43 19.07 20.32
C CYS A 16 12.55 19.78 21.67
N ALA A 17 13.77 20.13 22.10
CA ALA A 17 13.99 20.85 23.36
C ALA A 17 13.92 22.36 23.17
N SER A 18 14.67 22.89 22.21
CA SER A 18 14.70 24.29 21.80
C SER A 18 15.24 24.41 20.38
N VAL A 19 15.01 25.56 19.75
CA VAL A 19 15.65 25.96 18.49
C VAL A 19 16.61 27.12 18.79
N ASP A 20 17.78 27.12 18.13
CA ASP A 20 18.79 28.16 18.31
C ASP A 20 18.23 29.56 17.95
N PRO A 21 18.45 30.61 18.78
CA PRO A 21 18.01 31.97 18.49
C PRO A 21 18.50 32.56 17.15
N GLY A 22 19.54 31.99 16.53
CA GLY A 22 19.98 32.33 15.18
C GLY A 22 18.91 32.08 14.09
N ALA A 23 17.88 31.29 14.39
CA ALA A 23 16.72 31.12 13.54
C ALA A 23 15.83 32.38 13.45
N SER A 24 16.02 33.38 14.33
CA SER A 24 15.21 34.58 14.36
C SER A 24 15.21 35.34 13.02
N GLY A 25 14.03 35.57 12.45
CA GLY A 25 13.85 36.19 11.14
C GLY A 25 14.15 35.29 9.93
N ASN A 26 14.49 34.02 10.15
CA ASN A 26 14.85 33.04 9.13
C ASN A 26 13.86 31.87 9.09
N VAL A 27 13.92 31.07 8.03
CA VAL A 27 13.29 29.75 7.98
C VAL A 27 14.21 28.74 8.65
N ALA A 28 13.73 28.12 9.71
CA ALA A 28 14.50 27.12 10.46
C ALA A 28 14.48 25.78 9.72
N ILE A 29 15.66 25.21 9.44
CA ILE A 29 15.79 23.83 8.94
C ILE A 29 15.94 22.89 10.13
N ILE A 30 15.04 21.92 10.24
CA ILE A 30 14.92 21.02 11.40
C ILE A 30 14.82 19.57 10.91
N ASP A 31 15.52 18.65 11.57
CA ASP A 31 15.46 17.23 11.26
C ASP A 31 14.18 16.56 11.82
N ARG A 32 13.54 15.70 11.03
CA ARG A 32 12.40 14.88 11.47
C ARG A 32 12.83 13.87 12.55
N GLY A 33 11.94 13.61 13.51
CA GLY A 33 12.07 12.56 14.52
C GLY A 33 11.98 13.05 15.97
N VAL A 34 12.02 12.12 16.92
CA VAL A 34 12.03 12.33 18.40
C VAL A 34 10.74 12.91 18.99
N CYS A 35 10.18 13.98 18.42
CA CYS A 35 8.96 14.64 18.88
C CYS A 35 8.02 14.96 17.70
N THR A 36 6.82 15.42 18.01
CA THR A 36 5.79 15.80 17.03
C THR A 36 6.22 17.00 16.16
N PHE A 37 5.62 17.13 14.97
CA PHE A 37 5.88 18.28 14.10
C PHE A 37 5.48 19.60 14.78
N SER A 38 4.31 19.64 15.43
CA SER A 38 3.83 20.81 16.17
C SER A 38 4.77 21.29 17.27
N GLN A 39 5.40 20.37 18.02
CA GLN A 39 6.42 20.75 19.02
C GLN A 39 7.63 21.44 18.37
N LYS A 40 8.11 20.93 17.23
CA LYS A 40 9.23 21.51 16.49
C LYS A 40 8.90 22.92 16.01
N VAL A 41 7.70 23.09 15.45
CA VAL A 41 7.22 24.37 14.93
C VAL A 41 7.03 25.38 16.05
N ALA A 42 6.44 24.98 17.19
CA ALA A 42 6.29 25.85 18.35
C ALA A 42 7.64 26.30 18.93
N ASN A 43 8.64 25.42 18.97
CA ASN A 43 9.99 25.79 19.42
C ASN A 43 10.70 26.73 18.43
N ALA A 44 10.52 26.53 17.12
CA ALA A 44 11.04 27.43 16.10
C ALA A 44 10.40 28.83 16.21
N LYS A 45 9.08 28.87 16.45
CA LYS A 45 8.34 30.11 16.71
C LYS A 45 8.87 30.83 17.94
N ALA A 46 9.08 30.12 19.04
CA ALA A 46 9.66 30.69 20.25
C ALA A 46 11.08 31.26 20.05
N ALA A 47 11.84 30.73 19.08
CA ALA A 47 13.15 31.24 18.68
C ALA A 47 13.09 32.42 17.68
N GLY A 48 11.88 32.85 17.27
CA GLY A 48 11.67 33.95 16.33
C GLY A 48 11.73 33.57 14.85
N ALA A 49 11.70 32.27 14.52
CA ALA A 49 11.65 31.83 13.13
C ALA A 49 10.37 32.32 12.42
N ILE A 50 10.46 32.53 11.11
CA ILE A 50 9.32 32.97 10.28
C ILE A 50 8.69 31.84 9.46
N GLY A 51 9.24 30.64 9.58
CA GLY A 51 8.79 29.42 8.91
C GLY A 51 9.69 28.23 9.25
N VAL A 52 9.25 27.04 8.89
CA VAL A 52 10.00 25.80 9.16
C VAL A 52 10.12 24.95 7.91
N LEU A 53 11.33 24.45 7.65
CA LEU A 53 11.62 23.42 6.67
C LEU A 53 12.05 22.16 7.40
N ILE A 54 11.24 21.10 7.34
CA ILE A 54 11.56 19.82 7.95
C ILE A 54 12.24 18.91 6.93
N ILE A 55 13.42 18.38 7.28
CA ILE A 55 14.08 17.33 6.49
C ILE A 55 13.57 15.98 6.97
N ASN A 56 13.00 15.19 6.05
CA ASN A 56 12.56 13.83 6.36
C ASN A 56 13.74 12.94 6.78
N ASN A 57 13.52 12.01 7.70
CA ASN A 57 14.53 11.06 8.19
C ASN A 57 14.34 9.64 7.65
N VAL A 58 13.34 9.44 6.79
CA VAL A 58 13.05 8.21 6.06
C VAL A 58 13.15 8.53 4.56
N ALA A 59 13.73 7.62 3.78
CA ALA A 59 13.77 7.76 2.33
C ALA A 59 12.34 7.74 1.74
N GLY A 60 12.15 8.39 0.60
CA GLY A 60 10.86 8.55 -0.06
C GLY A 60 10.32 9.97 -0.02
N ASP A 61 9.08 10.13 -0.48
CA ASP A 61 8.44 11.45 -0.58
C ASP A 61 8.25 12.11 0.80
N PRO A 62 8.17 13.45 0.85
CA PRO A 62 7.64 14.16 2.00
C PRO A 62 6.27 13.59 2.40
N ILE A 63 6.02 13.56 3.71
CA ILE A 63 4.75 13.11 4.27
C ILE A 63 3.96 14.30 4.83
N PRO A 64 2.62 14.18 4.93
CA PRO A 64 1.81 15.16 5.62
C PRO A 64 2.28 15.34 7.07
N MET A 65 2.44 16.58 7.47
CA MET A 65 2.84 16.94 8.84
C MET A 65 1.60 17.23 9.67
N ALA A 66 1.00 16.17 10.22
CA ALA A 66 -0.19 16.29 11.06
C ALA A 66 0.06 17.21 12.26
N ARG A 67 -0.93 18.05 12.59
CA ARG A 67 -0.88 18.90 13.77
C ARG A 67 -1.22 18.11 15.03
N THR A 68 -0.68 18.53 16.15
CA THR A 68 -0.98 17.99 17.48
C THR A 68 -1.58 19.10 18.33
N ALA A 69 -2.72 18.83 18.97
CA ALA A 69 -3.37 19.81 19.84
C ALA A 69 -2.47 20.23 21.02
N GLY A 70 -2.60 21.49 21.46
CA GLY A 70 -1.87 22.03 22.60
C GLY A 70 -0.52 22.68 22.28
N PHE A 71 -0.19 22.84 21.01
CA PHE A 71 1.01 23.56 20.54
C PHE A 71 0.64 24.87 19.85
N ASP A 72 1.52 25.86 19.97
CA ASP A 72 1.46 27.10 19.20
C ASP A 72 2.29 26.97 17.92
N ASP A 73 1.73 26.32 16.90
CA ASP A 73 2.40 25.89 15.67
C ASP A 73 1.84 26.56 14.39
N ASP A 74 1.47 27.84 14.49
CA ASP A 74 0.89 28.64 13.39
C ASP A 74 1.91 29.13 12.33
N LEU A 75 3.20 28.80 12.46
CA LEU A 75 4.18 29.10 11.40
C LEU A 75 3.94 28.23 10.17
N PRO A 76 4.16 28.77 8.95
CA PRO A 76 4.15 27.92 7.78
C PRO A 76 5.30 26.91 7.84
N ALA A 77 4.96 25.63 7.69
CA ALA A 77 5.91 24.53 7.71
C ALA A 77 5.81 23.71 6.42
N VAL A 78 6.94 23.33 5.85
CA VAL A 78 7.02 22.41 4.69
C VAL A 78 8.04 21.31 4.97
N MET A 79 7.86 20.15 4.33
CA MET A 79 8.81 19.05 4.40
C MET A 79 9.48 18.82 3.04
N ILE A 80 10.76 18.47 3.07
CA ILE A 80 11.48 17.91 1.92
C ILE A 80 11.96 16.49 2.23
N GLY A 81 12.21 15.71 1.18
CA GLY A 81 12.73 14.36 1.31
C GLY A 81 14.14 14.33 1.91
N LEU A 82 14.55 13.14 2.37
CA LEU A 82 15.84 12.94 3.01
C LEU A 82 17.00 13.31 2.06
N ASN A 83 16.93 12.88 0.80
CA ASN A 83 17.97 13.13 -0.20
C ASN A 83 18.05 14.60 -0.59
N GLU A 84 16.90 15.27 -0.72
CA GLU A 84 16.82 16.71 -0.98
C GLU A 84 17.40 17.51 0.19
N GLY A 85 17.17 17.08 1.43
CA GLY A 85 17.75 17.68 2.62
C GLY A 85 19.28 17.55 2.67
N VAL A 86 19.81 16.37 2.31
CA VAL A 86 21.26 16.16 2.17
C VAL A 86 21.84 17.05 1.09
N ALA A 87 21.18 17.15 -0.07
CA ALA A 87 21.63 18.01 -1.17
C ALA A 87 21.58 19.50 -0.80
N LEU A 88 20.52 19.95 -0.11
CA LEU A 88 20.37 21.32 0.39
C LEU A 88 21.54 21.68 1.32
N ARG A 89 21.83 20.83 2.31
CA ARG A 89 22.96 21.03 3.24
C ARG A 89 24.30 21.06 2.51
N ALA A 90 24.53 20.14 1.59
CA ALA A 90 25.76 20.07 0.81
C ALA A 90 25.97 21.32 -0.09
N SER A 91 24.88 21.94 -0.56
CA SER A 91 24.95 23.15 -1.38
C SER A 91 25.42 24.39 -0.61
N GLY A 92 25.30 24.40 0.72
CA GLY A 92 25.58 25.58 1.55
C GLY A 92 24.62 26.75 1.30
N ALA A 93 23.45 26.49 0.71
CA ALA A 93 22.47 27.53 0.41
C ALA A 93 22.00 28.24 1.69
N THR A 94 22.11 29.56 1.72
CA THR A 94 21.66 30.43 2.81
C THR A 94 20.32 31.10 2.53
N THR A 95 19.77 30.89 1.33
CA THR A 95 18.46 31.43 0.93
C THR A 95 17.70 30.40 0.09
N ALA A 96 16.37 30.45 0.16
CA ALA A 96 15.46 29.71 -0.72
C ALA A 96 14.34 30.62 -1.21
N SER A 97 13.57 30.15 -2.19
CA SER A 97 12.35 30.82 -2.63
C SER A 97 11.17 29.87 -2.65
N ALA A 98 9.99 30.36 -2.27
CA ALA A 98 8.73 29.66 -2.44
C ALA A 98 7.98 30.29 -3.63
N GLY A 99 7.57 29.45 -4.58
CA GLY A 99 6.70 29.85 -5.69
C GLY A 99 5.22 29.74 -5.32
N ALA A 100 4.37 30.52 -5.99
CA ALA A 100 2.90 30.41 -5.86
C ALA A 100 2.29 29.34 -6.78
N THR A 101 3.08 28.82 -7.74
CA THR A 101 2.61 27.84 -8.70
C THR A 101 2.65 26.45 -8.08
N PHE A 102 1.48 25.86 -7.87
CA PHE A 102 1.39 24.44 -7.53
C PHE A 102 1.87 23.61 -8.71
N GLN A 103 2.82 22.71 -8.45
CA GLN A 103 3.26 21.70 -9.39
C GLN A 103 3.00 20.34 -8.77
N GLU A 104 2.42 19.45 -9.57
CA GLU A 104 2.34 18.04 -9.21
C GLU A 104 3.74 17.44 -9.33
N PHE A 105 4.19 16.78 -8.26
CA PHE A 105 5.42 16.02 -8.25
C PHE A 105 5.07 14.55 -8.20
N VAL A 106 5.39 13.83 -9.28
CA VAL A 106 5.28 12.38 -9.33
C VAL A 106 6.69 11.83 -9.22
N THR A 107 6.96 11.06 -8.17
CA THR A 107 8.23 10.35 -7.99
C THR A 107 8.06 8.94 -8.57
N PRO A 108 8.59 8.62 -9.77
CA PRO A 108 8.32 7.32 -10.40
C PRO A 108 8.80 6.13 -9.57
N ALA A 109 9.85 6.33 -8.77
CA ALA A 109 10.38 5.31 -7.87
C ALA A 109 9.44 4.93 -6.71
N ASN A 110 8.44 5.77 -6.40
CA ASN A 110 7.46 5.51 -5.33
C ASN A 110 6.15 4.90 -5.86
N LYS A 111 6.11 4.60 -7.17
CA LYS A 111 4.99 3.86 -7.75
C LYS A 111 5.00 2.43 -7.22
N ASP A 112 3.82 1.91 -6.88
CA ASP A 112 3.60 0.51 -6.50
C ASP A 112 4.37 0.08 -5.25
N ILE A 113 4.65 1.01 -4.34
CA ILE A 113 5.27 0.72 -3.06
C ILE A 113 4.18 0.52 -2.00
N LEU A 114 4.20 -0.62 -1.31
CA LEU A 114 3.27 -0.84 -0.19
C LEU A 114 3.58 0.16 0.92
N ALA A 115 2.56 0.78 1.48
CA ALA A 115 2.75 1.66 2.63
C ALA A 115 3.22 0.87 3.86
N SER A 116 4.27 1.34 4.54
CA SER A 116 4.82 0.71 5.74
C SER A 116 3.83 0.60 6.90
N PHE A 117 2.80 1.45 6.92
CA PHE A 117 1.71 1.44 7.91
C PHE A 117 0.54 0.53 7.51
N SER A 118 0.52 -0.02 6.29
CA SER A 118 -0.59 -0.87 5.84
C SER A 118 -0.66 -2.11 6.71
N SER A 119 -1.83 -2.35 7.29
CA SER A 119 -2.04 -3.52 8.15
C SER A 119 -1.98 -4.79 7.32
N GLN A 120 -1.36 -5.82 7.90
CA GLN A 120 -1.12 -7.10 7.26
C GLN A 120 -1.96 -8.18 7.94
N GLY A 121 -2.35 -9.18 7.17
CA GLY A 121 -2.85 -10.43 7.69
C GLY A 121 -1.72 -11.35 8.17
N PRO A 122 -2.04 -12.64 8.34
CA PRO A 122 -3.38 -13.21 8.23
C PRO A 122 -4.33 -12.63 9.30
N THR A 123 -5.63 -12.84 9.15
CA THR A 123 -6.60 -12.48 10.20
C THR A 123 -6.28 -13.24 11.50
N LEU A 124 -6.53 -12.60 12.66
CA LEU A 124 -6.10 -13.14 13.95
C LEU A 124 -6.83 -14.43 14.39
N VAL A 125 -8.05 -14.66 13.90
CA VAL A 125 -8.92 -15.74 14.40
C VAL A 125 -8.93 -16.94 13.47
N ASP A 126 -9.28 -16.73 12.21
CA ASP A 126 -9.43 -17.77 11.20
C ASP A 126 -8.19 -17.94 10.31
N LEU A 127 -7.15 -17.11 10.51
CA LEU A 127 -5.89 -17.14 9.76
C LEU A 127 -6.10 -17.04 8.24
N ALA A 128 -7.09 -16.27 7.82
CA ALA A 128 -7.40 -16.04 6.42
C ALA A 128 -6.41 -15.04 5.79
N ALA A 129 -6.17 -15.20 4.48
CA ALA A 129 -5.40 -14.23 3.71
C ALA A 129 -6.18 -12.91 3.63
N LYS A 130 -5.60 -11.87 4.23
CA LYS A 130 -6.05 -10.48 4.14
C LYS A 130 -4.82 -9.57 4.07
N PRO A 131 -4.90 -8.39 3.43
CA PRO A 131 -6.08 -7.81 2.75
C PRO A 131 -6.47 -8.54 1.44
N ASP A 132 -7.62 -8.19 0.84
CA ASP A 132 -8.03 -8.79 -0.45
C ASP A 132 -7.24 -8.23 -1.64
N VAL A 133 -7.03 -6.90 -1.66
CA VAL A 133 -6.44 -6.13 -2.76
C VAL A 133 -5.82 -4.85 -2.19
N THR A 134 -4.85 -4.27 -2.90
CA THR A 134 -4.17 -3.01 -2.57
C THR A 134 -4.67 -1.88 -3.47
N SER A 135 -4.66 -0.65 -2.98
CA SER A 135 -5.00 0.56 -3.76
C SER A 135 -4.30 1.81 -3.22
N VAL A 136 -4.39 2.91 -3.97
CA VAL A 136 -3.74 4.21 -3.68
C VAL A 136 -4.19 4.76 -2.32
N GLY A 137 -3.23 4.91 -1.41
CA GLY A 137 -3.50 5.37 -0.05
C GLY A 137 -2.41 6.22 0.59
N VAL A 138 -1.42 6.70 -0.18
CA VAL A 138 -0.34 7.56 0.32
C VAL A 138 -0.37 8.87 -0.44
N ASN A 139 -0.29 9.99 0.27
CA ASN A 139 -0.32 11.34 -0.30
C ASN A 139 -1.51 11.54 -1.24
N VAL A 140 -2.70 11.16 -0.78
CA VAL A 140 -3.95 11.37 -1.52
C VAL A 140 -4.47 12.77 -1.25
N LEU A 141 -4.54 13.58 -2.30
CA LEU A 141 -5.17 14.90 -2.25
C LEU A 141 -6.70 14.73 -2.27
N SER A 142 -7.39 15.25 -1.27
CA SER A 142 -8.85 15.28 -1.25
C SER A 142 -9.39 16.50 -0.52
N SER A 143 -10.68 16.73 -0.66
CA SER A 143 -11.40 17.80 0.04
C SER A 143 -11.31 17.59 1.55
N CYS A 144 -11.13 18.68 2.27
CA CYS A 144 -10.99 18.70 3.72
C CYS A 144 -11.95 19.73 4.32
N VAL A 145 -12.45 19.47 5.52
CA VAL A 145 -13.37 20.39 6.19
C VAL A 145 -12.56 21.47 6.90
N GLU A 146 -12.78 22.74 6.55
CA GLU A 146 -12.05 23.90 7.09
C GLU A 146 -12.11 24.03 8.63
N THR A 147 -13.05 23.34 9.29
CA THR A 147 -13.19 23.33 10.74
C THR A 147 -12.40 22.23 11.44
N ASP A 148 -11.66 21.39 10.72
CA ASP A 148 -10.76 20.39 11.29
C ASP A 148 -9.32 20.94 11.32
N PRO A 149 -8.90 21.58 12.43
CA PRO A 149 -7.59 22.17 12.53
C PRO A 149 -6.47 21.12 12.61
N ILE A 150 -6.79 19.84 12.81
CA ILE A 150 -5.80 18.79 13.04
C ILE A 150 -5.33 18.19 11.71
N ASP A 151 -6.28 17.77 10.88
CA ASP A 151 -5.99 17.10 9.61
C ASP A 151 -6.04 18.05 8.41
N CYS A 152 -6.89 19.08 8.47
CA CYS A 152 -7.16 19.98 7.34
C CYS A 152 -6.50 21.36 7.49
N GLY A 153 -6.28 21.81 8.72
CA GLY A 153 -5.93 23.20 8.99
C GLY A 153 -7.01 24.14 8.43
N GLU A 154 -6.61 25.28 7.88
CA GLU A 154 -7.53 26.25 7.25
C GLU A 154 -7.73 26.01 5.73
N ALA A 155 -7.25 24.89 5.19
CA ALA A 155 -7.31 24.62 3.76
C ALA A 155 -8.49 23.70 3.39
N PRO A 156 -9.22 23.98 2.29
CA PRO A 156 -10.31 23.11 1.82
C PRO A 156 -9.80 21.81 1.16
N TRP A 157 -8.47 21.62 1.10
CA TRP A 157 -7.81 20.45 0.51
C TRP A 157 -6.60 20.06 1.35
N ALA A 158 -6.39 18.76 1.52
CA ALA A 158 -5.24 18.22 2.22
C ALA A 158 -4.73 16.95 1.56
N PHE A 159 -3.43 16.69 1.71
CA PHE A 159 -2.83 15.40 1.43
C PHE A 159 -2.92 14.54 2.68
N LEU A 160 -3.56 13.38 2.58
CA LEU A 160 -3.64 12.42 3.67
C LEU A 160 -3.16 11.04 3.21
N SER A 161 -2.76 10.22 4.17
CA SER A 161 -2.27 8.87 3.95
C SER A 161 -2.96 7.89 4.89
N GLY A 162 -3.35 6.74 4.38
CA GLY A 162 -4.01 5.70 5.14
C GLY A 162 -4.71 4.70 4.22
N THR A 163 -4.97 3.50 4.73
CA THR A 163 -5.92 2.57 4.09
C THR A 163 -7.34 3.15 4.05
N SER A 164 -7.64 4.12 4.93
CA SER A 164 -8.82 4.99 4.85
C SER A 164 -8.92 5.78 3.53
N MET A 165 -7.81 6.03 2.85
CA MET A 165 -7.75 6.68 1.53
C MET A 165 -7.77 5.66 0.39
N SER A 166 -7.21 4.46 0.59
CA SER A 166 -7.36 3.34 -0.37
C SER A 166 -8.81 2.84 -0.45
N THR A 167 -9.52 2.80 0.68
CA THR A 167 -10.91 2.33 0.77
C THR A 167 -11.87 3.06 -0.19
N PRO A 168 -11.93 4.40 -0.24
CA PRO A 168 -12.81 5.11 -1.18
C PRO A 168 -12.40 4.94 -2.65
N HIS A 169 -11.12 4.70 -2.97
CA HIS A 169 -10.72 4.36 -4.34
C HIS A 169 -11.33 3.02 -4.80
N ILE A 170 -11.28 1.99 -3.94
CA ILE A 170 -11.93 0.71 -4.20
C ILE A 170 -13.46 0.85 -4.22
N ALA A 171 -14.05 1.63 -3.31
CA ALA A 171 -15.49 1.86 -3.29
C ALA A 171 -15.98 2.60 -4.55
N GLY A 172 -15.24 3.61 -5.02
CA GLY A 172 -15.50 4.28 -6.29
C GLY A 172 -15.36 3.34 -7.49
N SER A 173 -14.33 2.48 -7.49
CA SER A 173 -14.15 1.44 -8.50
C SER A 173 -15.36 0.49 -8.53
N ALA A 174 -15.82 0.02 -7.38
CA ALA A 174 -17.02 -0.81 -7.26
C ALA A 174 -18.28 -0.09 -7.78
N ALA A 175 -18.43 1.22 -7.52
CA ALA A 175 -19.54 2.01 -8.02
C ALA A 175 -19.52 2.14 -9.56
N VAL A 176 -18.34 2.34 -10.16
CA VAL A 176 -18.18 2.34 -11.62
C VAL A 176 -18.57 0.99 -12.21
N LEU A 177 -18.13 -0.12 -11.60
CA LEU A 177 -18.52 -1.46 -12.03
C LEU A 177 -20.03 -1.69 -11.93
N LEU A 178 -20.66 -1.24 -10.84
CA LEU A 178 -22.13 -1.30 -10.68
C LEU A 178 -22.87 -0.49 -11.75
N GLN A 179 -22.31 0.65 -12.18
CA GLN A 179 -22.92 1.46 -13.22
C GLN A 179 -22.79 0.80 -14.60
N LEU A 180 -21.63 0.20 -14.90
CA LEU A 180 -21.39 -0.51 -16.15
C LEU A 180 -22.17 -1.83 -16.22
N HIS A 181 -22.31 -2.51 -15.08
CA HIS A 181 -22.86 -3.86 -14.97
C HIS A 181 -23.85 -3.95 -13.80
N SER A 182 -25.02 -3.34 -13.97
CA SER A 182 -26.04 -3.22 -12.91
C SER A 182 -26.61 -4.55 -12.41
N ASP A 183 -26.37 -5.64 -13.13
CA ASP A 183 -26.77 -7.00 -12.80
C ASP A 183 -25.70 -7.78 -12.02
N TRP A 184 -24.47 -7.24 -11.88
CA TRP A 184 -23.43 -7.88 -11.09
C TRP A 184 -23.74 -7.81 -9.60
N THR A 185 -23.60 -8.96 -8.94
CA THR A 185 -23.69 -9.09 -7.48
C THR A 185 -22.43 -8.50 -6.81
N PRO A 186 -22.50 -8.16 -5.50
CA PRO A 186 -21.32 -7.74 -4.74
C PRO A 186 -20.15 -8.73 -4.79
N ALA A 187 -20.42 -10.03 -4.86
CA ALA A 187 -19.39 -11.06 -4.98
C ALA A 187 -18.70 -11.02 -6.36
N GLN A 188 -19.45 -10.77 -7.44
CA GLN A 188 -18.91 -10.62 -8.78
C GLN A 188 -18.06 -9.34 -8.90
N ILE A 189 -18.52 -8.23 -8.34
CA ILE A 189 -17.74 -6.98 -8.26
C ILE A 189 -16.44 -7.19 -7.49
N LYS A 190 -16.51 -7.88 -6.33
CA LYS A 190 -15.32 -8.24 -5.57
C LYS A 190 -14.38 -9.10 -6.40
N SER A 191 -14.89 -10.12 -7.08
CA SER A 191 -14.05 -10.99 -7.91
C SER A 191 -13.44 -10.24 -9.10
N ALA A 192 -14.15 -9.32 -9.75
CA ALA A 192 -13.61 -8.42 -10.77
C ALA A 192 -12.41 -7.63 -10.26
N LEU A 193 -12.54 -6.97 -9.10
CA LEU A 193 -11.50 -6.10 -8.56
C LEU A 193 -10.31 -6.85 -7.97
N VAL A 194 -10.57 -7.97 -7.29
CA VAL A 194 -9.55 -8.76 -6.58
C VAL A 194 -8.80 -9.66 -7.55
N ASN A 195 -9.52 -10.43 -8.39
CA ASN A 195 -8.87 -11.51 -9.14
C ASN A 195 -8.21 -11.06 -10.45
N ARG A 196 -8.16 -9.74 -10.71
CA ARG A 196 -7.50 -9.12 -11.89
C ARG A 196 -6.53 -8.00 -11.49
N ALA A 197 -6.12 -7.98 -10.22
CA ALA A 197 -5.23 -6.97 -9.68
C ALA A 197 -3.78 -7.14 -10.19
N ASP A 198 -3.07 -6.07 -10.47
CA ASP A 198 -1.69 -6.16 -10.95
C ASP A 198 -0.74 -6.57 -9.80
N LEU A 199 -0.03 -7.69 -9.98
CA LEU A 199 1.02 -8.21 -9.09
C LEU A 199 2.34 -7.43 -9.22
N VAL A 200 2.29 -6.12 -8.93
CA VAL A 200 3.39 -5.17 -9.14
C VAL A 200 3.91 -4.52 -7.86
N VAL A 201 3.27 -4.79 -6.72
CA VAL A 201 3.58 -4.11 -5.46
C VAL A 201 4.94 -4.54 -4.89
N LYS A 202 5.73 -3.57 -4.43
CA LYS A 202 7.05 -3.72 -3.84
C LYS A 202 7.13 -3.25 -2.39
N ASP A 203 8.17 -3.72 -1.70
CA ASP A 203 8.38 -3.46 -0.28
C ASP A 203 8.60 -1.98 0.05
N SER A 204 8.21 -1.58 1.25
CA SER A 204 8.24 -0.17 1.69
C SER A 204 9.63 0.39 2.02
N ILE A 205 10.67 -0.45 2.04
CA ILE A 205 12.00 -0.09 2.55
C ILE A 205 12.97 0.20 1.42
N THR A 206 13.10 -0.73 0.48
CA THR A 206 13.99 -0.59 -0.68
C THR A 206 13.22 -0.34 -1.97
N GLY A 207 11.94 -0.73 -2.02
CA GLY A 207 11.12 -0.63 -3.23
C GLY A 207 11.54 -1.61 -4.32
N THR A 208 12.23 -2.70 -3.97
CA THR A 208 12.82 -3.63 -4.95
C THR A 208 12.32 -5.06 -4.82
N HIS A 209 11.80 -5.44 -3.65
CA HIS A 209 11.43 -6.82 -3.34
C HIS A 209 9.92 -7.03 -3.44
N ASP A 210 9.51 -8.25 -3.76
CA ASP A 210 8.10 -8.63 -3.81
C ASP A 210 7.50 -8.63 -2.40
N VAL A 211 6.18 -8.52 -2.32
CA VAL A 211 5.44 -8.47 -1.05
C VAL A 211 4.50 -9.67 -0.93
N GLY A 212 4.31 -10.22 0.26
CA GLY A 212 3.48 -11.41 0.46
C GLY A 212 1.97 -11.17 0.27
N PRO A 213 1.19 -12.22 -0.03
CA PRO A 213 -0.26 -12.11 -0.19
C PRO A 213 -0.97 -11.64 1.09
N THR A 214 -0.37 -11.85 2.26
CA THR A 214 -0.88 -11.32 3.54
C THR A 214 -0.61 -9.83 3.75
N ALA A 215 0.17 -9.18 2.87
CA ALA A 215 0.43 -7.76 2.94
C ALA A 215 -0.19 -6.99 1.76
N GLN A 216 -0.10 -7.52 0.54
CA GLN A 216 -0.65 -6.86 -0.66
C GLN A 216 -1.98 -7.45 -1.17
N GLY A 217 -2.41 -8.60 -0.64
CA GLY A 217 -3.54 -9.35 -1.20
C GLY A 217 -3.21 -9.91 -2.57
N THR A 218 -4.09 -9.64 -3.53
CA THR A 218 -3.92 -10.06 -4.94
C THR A 218 -3.13 -9.09 -5.80
N GLY A 219 -2.73 -7.93 -5.26
CA GLY A 219 -2.01 -6.90 -6.00
C GLY A 219 -2.69 -5.54 -5.95
N ARG A 220 -2.22 -4.61 -6.78
CA ARG A 220 -2.85 -3.29 -6.97
C ARG A 220 -4.07 -3.43 -7.87
N GLU A 221 -5.20 -2.85 -7.50
CA GLU A 221 -6.40 -2.85 -8.34
C GLU A 221 -6.15 -2.31 -9.76
N ASN A 222 -6.87 -2.87 -10.73
CA ASN A 222 -6.87 -2.42 -12.11
C ASN A 222 -8.30 -2.33 -12.62
N LEU A 223 -8.93 -1.16 -12.42
CA LEU A 223 -10.34 -0.95 -12.77
C LEU A 223 -10.61 -1.16 -14.27
N SER A 224 -9.69 -0.77 -15.15
CA SER A 224 -9.86 -0.97 -16.59
C SER A 224 -9.95 -2.44 -16.97
N VAL A 225 -9.13 -3.30 -16.36
CA VAL A 225 -9.19 -4.75 -16.62
C VAL A 225 -10.41 -5.38 -15.91
N ALA A 226 -10.72 -4.92 -14.69
CA ALA A 226 -11.89 -5.36 -13.94
C ALA A 226 -13.23 -5.03 -14.64
N ALA A 227 -13.30 -3.94 -15.40
CA ALA A 227 -14.50 -3.51 -16.11
C ALA A 227 -14.91 -4.47 -17.24
N ASP A 228 -13.94 -5.19 -17.82
CA ASP A 228 -14.18 -6.14 -18.92
C ASP A 228 -14.28 -7.60 -18.42
N ALA A 229 -14.40 -7.80 -17.11
CA ALA A 229 -14.45 -9.12 -16.49
C ALA A 229 -15.59 -10.01 -17.04
N THR A 230 -15.26 -11.24 -17.42
CA THR A 230 -16.24 -12.21 -17.94
C THR A 230 -16.39 -13.47 -17.10
N THR A 231 -15.44 -13.77 -16.22
CA THR A 231 -15.49 -14.93 -15.31
C THR A 231 -15.36 -14.51 -13.85
N TRP A 232 -16.10 -15.20 -12.98
CA TRP A 232 -16.19 -14.95 -11.54
C TRP A 232 -15.56 -16.07 -10.71
N MET A 233 -14.93 -15.71 -9.59
CA MET A 233 -14.39 -16.64 -8.58
C MET A 233 -15.13 -16.48 -7.25
N ASP A 234 -15.54 -17.61 -6.67
CA ASP A 234 -16.05 -17.67 -5.30
C ASP A 234 -15.55 -18.94 -4.57
N PRO A 235 -14.80 -18.83 -3.47
CA PRO A 235 -14.27 -17.59 -2.88
C PRO A 235 -13.19 -16.92 -3.77
N SER A 236 -12.89 -15.65 -3.50
CA SER A 236 -11.88 -14.88 -4.24
C SER A 236 -10.43 -15.18 -3.84
N ALA A 237 -10.22 -16.05 -2.85
CA ALA A 237 -8.92 -16.49 -2.35
C ALA A 237 -9.04 -17.89 -1.73
N ALA A 238 -7.97 -18.69 -1.83
CA ALA A 238 -7.87 -19.98 -1.17
C ALA A 238 -7.24 -19.83 0.23
N SER A 239 -8.04 -19.34 1.17
CA SER A 239 -7.65 -19.23 2.58
C SER A 239 -7.98 -20.52 3.32
N PHE A 240 -6.96 -21.33 3.60
CA PHE A 240 -7.12 -22.58 4.35
C PHE A 240 -7.08 -22.35 5.86
N GLY A 241 -6.52 -21.21 6.29
CA GLY A 241 -6.24 -20.95 7.70
C GLY A 241 -5.30 -22.00 8.27
N LYS A 242 -5.67 -22.56 9.42
CA LYS A 242 -4.92 -23.64 10.06
C LYS A 242 -5.20 -24.99 9.38
N VAL A 243 -4.16 -25.65 8.90
CA VAL A 243 -4.23 -27.01 8.35
C VAL A 243 -3.58 -28.04 9.27
N THR A 244 -4.10 -29.27 9.25
CA THR A 244 -3.63 -30.34 10.15
C THR A 244 -2.36 -30.98 9.60
N VAL A 245 -1.33 -31.12 10.46
CA VAL A 245 -0.06 -31.78 10.10
C VAL A 245 -0.33 -33.19 9.58
N GLY A 246 0.32 -33.57 8.48
CA GLY A 246 0.22 -34.90 7.89
C GLY A 246 -1.06 -35.19 7.10
N HIS A 247 -2.01 -34.25 7.05
CA HIS A 247 -3.30 -34.44 6.36
C HIS A 247 -3.43 -33.45 5.20
N PRO A 248 -3.77 -33.92 3.98
CA PRO A 248 -4.07 -33.00 2.90
C PRO A 248 -5.36 -32.23 3.22
N THR A 249 -5.40 -30.95 2.88
CA THR A 249 -6.59 -30.10 3.07
C THR A 249 -6.95 -29.47 1.74
N SER A 250 -8.19 -29.61 1.30
CA SER A 250 -8.66 -29.10 0.01
C SER A 250 -9.71 -28.01 0.18
N LEU A 251 -9.69 -27.04 -0.73
CA LEU A 251 -10.67 -25.95 -0.84
C LEU A 251 -11.09 -25.86 -2.30
N ASN A 252 -12.38 -25.61 -2.52
CA ASN A 252 -12.96 -25.49 -3.85
C ASN A 252 -13.17 -24.02 -4.20
N ILE A 253 -12.62 -23.59 -5.34
CA ILE A 253 -12.90 -22.29 -5.96
C ILE A 253 -13.91 -22.53 -7.08
N THR A 254 -15.08 -21.92 -6.98
CA THR A 254 -16.09 -21.98 -8.04
C THR A 254 -15.78 -20.91 -9.07
N LEU A 255 -15.63 -21.33 -10.33
CA LEU A 255 -15.48 -20.46 -11.48
C LEU A 255 -16.81 -20.41 -12.23
N SER A 256 -17.35 -19.21 -12.47
CA SER A 256 -18.62 -19.03 -13.17
C SER A 256 -18.45 -18.14 -14.39
N ASN A 257 -18.97 -18.58 -15.53
CA ASN A 257 -18.88 -17.91 -16.82
C ASN A 257 -20.30 -17.73 -17.40
N PRO A 258 -20.90 -16.53 -17.29
CA PRO A 258 -22.20 -16.22 -17.86
C PRO A 258 -22.17 -16.01 -19.39
N THR A 259 -21.01 -16.08 -20.04
CA THR A 259 -20.93 -15.84 -21.49
C THR A 259 -21.43 -17.03 -22.30
N GLY A 260 -21.78 -16.80 -23.56
CA GLY A 260 -22.22 -17.84 -24.50
C GLY A 260 -21.13 -18.81 -24.98
N SER A 261 -19.88 -18.61 -24.56
CA SER A 261 -18.72 -19.41 -25.01
C SER A 261 -18.00 -20.02 -23.82
N SER A 262 -17.56 -21.28 -23.94
CA SER A 262 -16.73 -21.90 -22.91
C SER A 262 -15.36 -21.23 -22.84
N GLN A 263 -14.84 -21.07 -21.63
CA GLN A 263 -13.51 -20.51 -21.39
C GLN A 263 -12.58 -21.57 -20.79
N MET A 264 -11.38 -21.69 -21.35
CA MET A 264 -10.34 -22.59 -20.86
C MET A 264 -9.21 -21.77 -20.27
N TYR A 265 -8.79 -22.13 -19.06
CA TYR A 265 -7.69 -21.52 -18.34
C TYR A 265 -6.55 -22.52 -18.18
N ALA A 266 -5.35 -22.12 -18.59
CA ALA A 266 -4.13 -22.78 -18.13
C ALA A 266 -3.84 -22.35 -16.69
N VAL A 267 -3.60 -23.31 -15.80
CA VAL A 267 -3.41 -23.04 -14.37
C VAL A 267 -1.95 -23.19 -14.01
N SER A 268 -1.40 -22.18 -13.35
CA SER A 268 -0.05 -22.20 -12.77
C SER A 268 -0.07 -21.76 -11.31
N VAL A 269 1.03 -22.04 -10.61
CA VAL A 269 1.21 -21.65 -9.21
C VAL A 269 2.45 -20.78 -9.11
N THR A 270 2.36 -19.68 -8.37
CA THR A 270 3.45 -18.78 -8.05
C THR A 270 3.66 -18.79 -6.54
N LYS A 271 4.80 -19.30 -6.08
CA LYS A 271 5.16 -19.37 -4.67
C LYS A 271 5.74 -18.04 -4.19
N PHE A 272 5.29 -17.58 -3.03
CA PHE A 272 5.96 -16.54 -2.27
C PHE A 272 6.85 -17.14 -1.18
N THR A 273 8.08 -16.63 -1.08
CA THR A 273 9.01 -16.98 0.01
C THR A 273 9.45 -15.70 0.72
N PRO A 274 9.04 -15.50 1.99
CA PRO A 274 9.51 -14.38 2.79
C PRO A 274 11.04 -14.39 2.93
N ASP A 275 11.66 -13.23 2.85
CA ASP A 275 13.10 -13.03 3.04
C ASP A 275 13.35 -11.65 3.66
N THR A 276 14.39 -11.54 4.47
CA THR A 276 14.86 -10.27 5.03
C THR A 276 16.00 -9.66 4.24
N PHE A 277 16.51 -10.38 3.23
CA PHE A 277 17.63 -9.96 2.36
C PHE A 277 18.87 -9.56 3.19
N GLY A 278 19.24 -10.43 4.14
CA GLY A 278 20.34 -10.18 5.07
C GLY A 278 20.06 -9.08 6.10
N GLY A 279 18.78 -8.83 6.41
CA GLY A 279 18.34 -7.78 7.34
C GLY A 279 18.14 -6.41 6.69
N THR A 280 18.27 -6.30 5.36
CA THR A 280 18.00 -5.07 4.62
C THR A 280 16.54 -4.65 4.74
N VAL A 281 15.62 -5.62 4.72
CA VAL A 281 14.19 -5.40 4.95
C VAL A 281 13.78 -6.14 6.22
N PRO A 282 13.32 -5.43 7.27
CA PRO A 282 12.76 -6.08 8.45
C PRO A 282 11.59 -7.00 8.12
N SER A 283 11.51 -8.16 8.79
CA SER A 283 10.49 -9.18 8.51
C SER A 283 9.05 -8.69 8.68
N VAL A 284 8.82 -7.61 9.44
CA VAL A 284 7.50 -6.98 9.62
C VAL A 284 6.94 -6.37 8.33
N PHE A 285 7.74 -6.19 7.29
CA PHE A 285 7.27 -5.65 6.00
C PHE A 285 6.88 -6.73 4.98
N ASP A 286 6.93 -8.02 5.37
CA ASP A 286 6.51 -9.17 4.55
C ASP A 286 7.08 -9.13 3.11
N ALA A 287 8.35 -8.75 3.01
CA ALA A 287 9.09 -8.76 1.76
C ALA A 287 9.60 -10.18 1.44
N GLY A 288 9.81 -10.47 0.17
CA GLY A 288 10.25 -11.77 -0.26
C GLY A 288 10.45 -11.89 -1.76
N THR A 289 10.40 -13.12 -2.24
CA THR A 289 10.65 -13.48 -3.63
C THR A 289 9.54 -14.34 -4.19
N LEU A 290 9.21 -14.10 -5.46
CA LEU A 290 8.31 -14.94 -6.25
C LEU A 290 9.09 -15.98 -7.05
N THR A 291 8.64 -17.24 -6.97
CA THR A 291 9.19 -18.34 -7.78
C THR A 291 8.07 -19.14 -8.41
N SER A 292 8.26 -19.57 -9.66
CA SER A 292 7.31 -20.44 -10.34
C SER A 292 7.22 -21.82 -9.67
N GLY A 293 5.99 -22.29 -9.49
CA GLY A 293 5.65 -23.58 -8.89
C GLY A 293 5.66 -23.56 -7.36
N ASP A 294 4.81 -24.40 -6.76
CA ASP A 294 4.87 -24.74 -5.34
C ASP A 294 4.49 -26.21 -5.14
N ASN A 295 5.46 -27.06 -4.79
CA ASN A 295 5.21 -28.48 -4.56
C ASN A 295 4.37 -28.78 -3.30
N ARG A 296 4.07 -27.74 -2.51
CA ARG A 296 3.21 -27.83 -1.32
C ARG A 296 1.72 -27.69 -1.66
N ILE A 297 1.40 -27.24 -2.86
CA ILE A 297 0.03 -27.09 -3.38
C ILE A 297 -0.17 -28.00 -4.58
N THR A 298 -1.35 -28.59 -4.70
CA THR A 298 -1.80 -29.32 -5.89
C THR A 298 -3.03 -28.62 -6.48
N VAL A 299 -2.97 -28.34 -7.78
CA VAL A 299 -4.05 -27.81 -8.63
C VAL A 299 -4.05 -28.57 -9.97
N PRO A 300 -5.17 -28.69 -10.68
CA PRO A 300 -5.15 -29.19 -12.06
C PRO A 300 -4.34 -28.25 -12.95
N GLY A 301 -3.72 -28.76 -14.02
CA GLY A 301 -2.94 -27.91 -14.95
C GLY A 301 -3.79 -27.06 -15.90
N SER A 302 -5.10 -27.33 -15.98
CA SER A 302 -6.07 -26.51 -16.70
C SER A 302 -7.46 -26.68 -16.11
N VAL A 303 -8.35 -25.72 -16.37
CA VAL A 303 -9.76 -25.79 -16.01
C VAL A 303 -10.61 -25.18 -17.12
N THR A 304 -11.71 -25.85 -17.48
CA THR A 304 -12.66 -25.35 -18.49
C THR A 304 -13.96 -24.97 -17.81
N VAL A 305 -14.36 -23.70 -17.94
CA VAL A 305 -15.63 -23.17 -17.46
C VAL A 305 -16.61 -23.18 -18.63
N PRO A 306 -17.72 -23.96 -18.57
CA PRO A 306 -18.66 -24.06 -19.68
C PRO A 306 -19.36 -22.72 -19.94
N ALA A 307 -19.87 -22.55 -21.17
CA ALA A 307 -20.75 -21.44 -21.51
C ALA A 307 -21.99 -21.43 -20.61
N ASN A 308 -22.40 -20.25 -20.12
CA ASN A 308 -23.55 -20.05 -19.24
C ASN A 308 -23.55 -21.00 -18.02
N GLY A 309 -22.38 -21.30 -17.46
CA GLY A 309 -22.26 -22.31 -16.42
C GLY A 309 -21.07 -22.08 -15.50
N SER A 310 -20.88 -23.04 -14.60
CA SER A 310 -19.79 -23.01 -13.63
C SER A 310 -19.04 -24.33 -13.57
N THR A 311 -17.84 -24.28 -13.02
CA THR A 311 -17.00 -25.44 -12.70
C THR A 311 -16.26 -25.18 -11.40
N THR A 312 -15.62 -26.21 -10.85
CA THR A 312 -14.85 -26.10 -9.62
C THR A 312 -13.38 -26.38 -9.88
N LEU A 313 -12.54 -25.47 -9.41
CA LEU A 313 -11.11 -25.65 -9.28
C LEU A 313 -10.80 -26.08 -7.84
N THR A 314 -10.37 -27.33 -7.65
CA THR A 314 -9.95 -27.82 -6.33
C THR A 314 -8.47 -27.49 -6.11
N VAL A 315 -8.20 -26.76 -5.03
CA VAL A 315 -6.86 -26.44 -4.54
C VAL A 315 -6.59 -27.29 -3.31
N THR A 316 -5.45 -27.98 -3.27
CA THR A 316 -5.10 -28.86 -2.14
C THR A 316 -3.76 -28.47 -1.55
N VAL A 317 -3.73 -28.20 -0.24
CA VAL A 317 -2.49 -28.23 0.54
C VAL A 317 -2.06 -29.67 0.73
N ASN A 318 -0.87 -30.01 0.25
CA ASN A 318 -0.35 -31.37 0.27
C ASN A 318 -0.02 -31.84 1.69
N SER A 319 -0.13 -33.14 1.94
CA SER A 319 0.32 -33.73 3.20
C SER A 319 1.85 -33.65 3.35
N GLY A 320 2.35 -33.91 4.56
CA GLY A 320 3.79 -34.00 4.82
C GLY A 320 4.52 -32.67 5.02
N GLN A 321 3.80 -31.56 5.13
CA GLN A 321 4.41 -30.26 5.46
C GLN A 321 4.84 -30.23 6.93
N PRO A 322 6.05 -29.74 7.25
CA PRO A 322 6.50 -29.61 8.63
C PRO A 322 5.58 -28.70 9.46
N LEU A 323 5.44 -29.02 10.76
CA LEU A 323 4.79 -28.14 11.72
C LEU A 323 5.41 -26.73 11.69
N GLY A 324 4.56 -25.70 11.69
CA GLY A 324 4.98 -24.30 11.64
C GLY A 324 5.24 -23.75 10.24
N THR A 325 5.07 -24.55 9.18
CA THR A 325 5.22 -24.07 7.81
C THR A 325 4.09 -23.11 7.45
N VAL A 326 4.44 -21.96 6.87
CA VAL A 326 3.52 -21.06 6.17
C VAL A 326 3.61 -21.34 4.66
N ILE A 327 2.45 -21.56 4.05
CA ILE A 327 2.32 -21.88 2.62
C ILE A 327 1.54 -20.76 1.99
N GLN A 328 2.19 -20.00 1.10
CA GLN A 328 1.59 -18.80 0.52
C GLN A 328 2.13 -18.47 -0.86
N GLY A 329 1.30 -17.79 -1.65
CA GLY A 329 1.56 -17.42 -3.02
C GLY A 329 0.25 -17.15 -3.77
N TRP A 330 0.28 -17.30 -5.10
CA TRP A 330 -0.87 -17.13 -5.99
C TRP A 330 -1.07 -18.33 -6.90
N ILE A 331 -2.32 -18.56 -7.29
CA ILE A 331 -2.69 -19.46 -8.37
C ILE A 331 -3.18 -18.59 -9.52
N ASP A 332 -2.56 -18.76 -10.68
CA ASP A 332 -2.79 -17.96 -11.88
C ASP A 332 -3.57 -18.79 -12.91
N LEU A 333 -4.58 -18.18 -13.52
CA LEU A 333 -5.48 -18.74 -14.52
C LEU A 333 -5.37 -17.90 -15.79
N ASN A 334 -4.68 -18.43 -16.78
CA ASN A 334 -4.39 -17.71 -18.02
C ASN A 334 -5.29 -18.21 -19.15
N SER A 335 -6.06 -17.30 -19.74
CA SER A 335 -6.88 -17.52 -20.94
C SER A 335 -6.42 -16.65 -22.14
N GLY A 336 -5.56 -15.65 -21.89
CA GLY A 336 -5.07 -14.69 -22.87
C GLY A 336 -6.06 -13.55 -23.18
N SER A 337 -7.23 -13.55 -22.55
CA SER A 337 -8.26 -12.49 -22.75
C SER A 337 -8.94 -12.05 -21.45
N ASP A 338 -9.01 -12.93 -20.45
CA ASP A 338 -9.60 -12.65 -19.14
C ASP A 338 -8.76 -13.36 -18.07
N ASP A 339 -7.49 -12.97 -17.93
CA ASP A 339 -6.56 -13.62 -17.00
C ASP A 339 -6.95 -13.30 -15.55
N LEU A 340 -6.86 -14.32 -14.69
CA LEU A 340 -7.26 -14.25 -13.29
C LEU A 340 -6.15 -14.78 -12.39
N HIS A 341 -6.13 -14.34 -11.14
CA HIS A 341 -5.34 -14.98 -10.10
C HIS A 341 -5.98 -14.79 -8.73
N PHE A 342 -5.59 -15.63 -7.80
CA PHE A 342 -6.02 -15.51 -6.41
C PHE A 342 -4.92 -15.98 -5.46
N ALA A 343 -4.87 -15.36 -4.29
CA ALA A 343 -3.93 -15.75 -3.25
C ALA A 343 -4.31 -17.11 -2.64
N TYR A 344 -3.32 -17.92 -2.30
CA TYR A 344 -3.48 -19.04 -1.38
C TYR A 344 -2.69 -18.79 -0.09
N TYR A 345 -3.23 -19.23 1.04
CA TYR A 345 -2.57 -19.12 2.34
C TYR A 345 -2.96 -20.29 3.26
N ALA A 346 -1.98 -20.89 3.92
CA ALA A 346 -2.19 -21.90 4.96
C ALA A 346 -1.08 -21.87 6.02
N GLN A 347 -1.44 -22.17 7.27
CA GLN A 347 -0.52 -22.36 8.39
C GLN A 347 -0.61 -23.80 8.90
N VAL A 348 0.52 -24.51 8.90
CA VAL A 348 0.56 -25.95 9.23
C VAL A 348 0.69 -26.14 10.74
N GLY A 349 -0.38 -26.62 11.39
CA GLY A 349 -0.41 -27.12 12.77
C GLY A 349 -0.33 -26.09 13.92
N GLN A 350 0.10 -24.85 13.67
CA GLN A 350 0.09 -23.77 14.66
C GLN A 350 -1.25 -23.04 14.71
#